data_AF-A0A3N1UYJ8-F1
#
_entry.id   AF-A0A3N1UYJ8-F1
#
_cell.length_a   1.000
_cell.length_b   1.000
_cell.length_c   1.000
_cell.angle_alpha   90.00
_cell.angle_beta   90.00
_cell.angle_gamma   90.00
#
_symmetry.space_group_name_H-M   'P 1'
#
loop_
_entity.id
_entity.type
_entity.pdbx_description
1 polymer ?
#
loop_
_entity_poly.entity_id
_entity_poly.type
_entity_poly.pdbx_seq_one_letter_code
_entity_poly.pdbx_strand_id
1 'polypeptide(L)' 'MLVRIHKRARTTPAIRKEIQQSTLSERALATQYGITRATVRKWKHRDSCEDR' A
#
# COMPACT_ATOMS: atom_id res chain seq x y z
N MET A 1 -1.13 8.88 -18.98
CA MET A 1 -1.82 9.16 -17.70
C MET A 1 -0.78 9.60 -16.67
N LEU A 2 -0.64 10.90 -16.41
CA LEU A 2 0.31 11.43 -15.42
C LEU A 2 -0.32 11.31 -14.03
N VAL A 3 -0.08 10.19 -13.36
CA VAL A 3 -0.42 10.04 -11.94
C VAL A 3 0.37 11.11 -11.17
N ARG A 4 -0.31 12.18 -10.74
CA ARG A 4 0.28 13.22 -9.89
C ARG A 4 0.50 12.61 -8.50
N ILE A 5 1.61 11.91 -8.34
CA ILE A 5 2.01 11.37 -7.05
C ILE A 5 2.38 12.55 -6.16
N HIS A 6 1.58 12.80 -5.12
CA HIS A 6 1.95 13.75 -4.07
C HIS A 6 3.29 13.32 -3.48
N LYS A 7 4.29 14.21 -3.52
CA LYS A 7 5.69 13.98 -3.12
C LYS A 7 5.89 13.51 -1.65
N ARG A 8 4.81 13.44 -0.85
CA ARG A 8 4.78 13.01 0.56
C ARG A 8 3.88 11.80 0.83
N ALA A 9 3.37 11.13 -0.20
CA ALA A 9 2.61 9.91 -0.01
C ALA A 9 3.55 8.79 0.47
N ARG A 10 3.46 8.46 1.76
CA ARG A 10 4.22 7.35 2.37
C ARG A 10 3.83 5.98 1.81
N THR A 11 2.66 5.88 1.14
CA THR A 11 2.17 4.70 0.43
C THR A 11 2.26 4.89 -1.09
N THR A 12 3.47 4.73 -1.61
CA THR A 12 3.73 4.73 -3.06
C THR A 12 3.12 3.50 -3.75
N PRO A 13 2.86 3.56 -5.07
CA PRO A 13 2.37 2.41 -5.83
C PRO A 13 3.27 1.18 -5.71
N ALA A 14 4.58 1.37 -5.51
CA ALA A 14 5.53 0.28 -5.23
C ALA A 14 5.19 -0.47 -3.94
N ILE A 15 4.97 0.24 -2.82
CA ILE A 15 4.62 -0.37 -1.52
C ILE A 15 3.27 -1.09 -1.60
N ARG A 16 2.29 -0.53 -2.33
CA ARG A 16 0.99 -1.18 -2.54
C ARG A 16 1.14 -2.51 -3.28
N LYS A 17 2.01 -2.53 -4.30
CA LYS A 17 2.32 -3.73 -5.09
C LYS A 17 3.05 -4.76 -4.23
N GLU A 18 4.01 -4.35 -3.41
CA GLU A 18 4.66 -5.24 -2.45
C GLU A 18 3.69 -5.81 -1.41
N ILE A 19 2.73 -5.01 -0.92
CA ILE A 19 1.69 -5.49 0.01
C ILE A 19 0.79 -6.54 -0.64
N GLN A 20 0.41 -6.37 -1.92
CA GLN A 20 -0.38 -7.36 -2.66
C GLN A 20 0.42 -8.64 -2.95
N GLN A 21 1.70 -8.49 -3.33
CA GLN A 21 2.58 -9.63 -3.62
C GLN A 21 3.02 -10.37 -2.35
N SER A 22 3.02 -9.70 -1.20
CA SER A 22 3.39 -10.30 0.07
C SER A 22 2.27 -11.15 0.65
N THR A 23 2.57 -12.43 0.84
CA THR A 23 1.75 -13.36 1.64
C THR A 23 1.90 -13.13 3.16
N LEU A 24 2.78 -12.20 3.56
CA LEU A 24 3.05 -11.85 4.95
C LEU A 24 1.79 -11.35 5.68
N SER A 25 1.79 -11.54 7.00
CA SER A 25 0.74 -11.03 7.88
C SER A 25 0.71 -9.51 7.90
N GLU A 26 -0.49 -8.94 8.03
CA GLU A 26 -0.69 -7.49 8.01
C GLU A 26 0.13 -6.75 9.08
N ARG A 27 0.39 -7.40 10.22
CA ARG A 27 1.23 -6.86 11.31
C ARG A 27 2.70 -6.70 10.90
N ALA A 28 3.24 -7.67 10.15
CA ALA A 28 4.62 -7.63 9.68
C ALA A 28 4.81 -6.51 8.66
N LEU A 29 3.91 -6.44 7.66
CA LEU A 29 3.90 -5.36 6.66
C LEU A 29 3.69 -3.98 7.29
N ALA A 30 2.77 -3.86 8.26
CA ALA A 30 2.53 -2.62 8.98
C ALA A 30 3.80 -2.11 9.69
N THR A 31 4.55 -3.03 10.33
CA THR A 31 5.79 -2.70 11.04
C THR A 31 6.90 -2.35 10.06
N GLN A 32 7.05 -3.13 8.98
CA GLN A 32 8.11 -2.93 7.98
C GLN A 32 8.01 -1.57 7.28
N TYR A 33 6.81 -1.17 6.86
CA TYR A 33 6.59 0.12 6.18
C TYR A 33 6.23 1.26 7.15
N GLY A 34 6.06 0.96 8.44
CA GLY A 34 5.62 1.91 9.47
C GLY A 34 4.26 2.53 9.13
N ILE A 35 3.33 1.71 8.63
CA ILE A 35 1.95 2.11 8.31
C ILE A 35 0.96 1.35 9.19
N THR A 36 -0.26 1.84 9.26
CA THR A 36 -1.30 1.17 10.04
C THR A 36 -1.76 -0.13 9.38
N ARG A 37 -2.14 -1.12 10.19
CA ARG A 37 -2.73 -2.39 9.70
C ARG A 37 -3.96 -2.15 8.83
N ALA A 38 -4.78 -1.15 9.16
CA ALA A 38 -5.94 -0.76 8.35
C ALA A 38 -5.54 -0.33 6.93
N THR A 39 -4.39 0.33 6.78
CA THR A 39 -3.83 0.70 5.48
C THR A 39 -3.38 -0.53 4.71
N VAL A 40 -2.65 -1.44 5.37
CA VAL A 40 -2.23 -2.72 4.76
C VAL A 40 -3.45 -3.53 4.30
N ARG A 41 -4.46 -3.68 5.15
CA ARG A 41 -5.70 -4.40 4.84
C ARG A 41 -6.46 -3.77 3.68
N LYS A 42 -6.56 -2.43 3.65
CA LYS A 42 -7.18 -1.68 2.55
C LYS A 42 -6.47 -1.95 1.23
N TRP A 43 -5.13 -1.95 1.21
CA TRP A 43 -4.36 -2.23 -0.01
C TRP A 43 -4.35 -3.71 -0.41
N LYS A 44 -4.42 -4.62 0.56
CA LYS A 44 -4.50 -6.06 0.30
C LYS A 44 -5.83 -6.47 -0.34
N HIS A 45 -6.92 -5.76 0.00
CA HIS A 45 -8.25 -5.99 -0.58
C HIS A 45 -8.60 -5.07 -1.77
N ARG A 46 -7.87 -3.98 -2.00
CA ARG A 46 -8.05 -3.15 -3.20
C ARG A 46 -7.32 -3.78 -4.38
N ASP A 47 -8.05 -4.00 -5.47
CA ASP A 47 -7.50 -4.45 -6.75
C ASP A 47 -6.95 -3.27 -7.58
N SER A 48 -7.55 -2.08 -7.44
CA SER A 48 -7.16 -0.90 -8.21
C SER A 48 -6.19 0.01 -7.45
N CYS A 49 -5.03 0.24 -8.06
CA CYS A 49 -4.04 1.23 -7.62
C CYS A 49 -4.45 2.68 -7.99
N GLU A 50 -5.53 2.83 -8.76
CA GLU A 50 -6.17 4.10 -9.08
C GLU A 50 -7.20 4.45 -8.01
N ASP A 51 -7.08 5.66 -7.46
CA ASP A 51 -8.08 6.27 -6.59
C ASP A 51 -9.10 6.91 -7.52
N ARG A 52 -10.28 6.31 -7.62
CA ARG A 52 -11.43 6.92 -8.30
C ARG A 52 -12.18 7.81 -7.34
#